data_AF-A0A535J2L7-F1
#
_entry.id   AF-A0A535J2L7-F1
#
_cell.length_a   1.000
_cell.length_b   1.000
_cell.length_c   1.000
_cell.angle_alpha   90.00
_cell.angle_beta   90.00
_cell.angle_gamma   90.00
#
_symmetry.space_group_name_H-M   'P 1'
#
loop_
_entity.id
_entity.type
_entity.pdbx_description
1 polymer ?
#
loop_
_entity_poly.entity_id
_entity_poly.type
_entity_poly.pdbx_seq_one_letter_code
_entity_poly.pdbx_strand_id
1 'polypeptide(L)'
;MNRTLKNPSAQVRIMASHDGPPLAVAASHTTTLEQLTTGPAGPGSARYLVWSHGPIVSALSASAFGEPWPWTSLVDLARKQNQRIDAVLTR
;
A
#
# COMPACT_ATOMS: atom_id res chain seq x y z
N MET A 1 -7.26 -17.17 0.34
CA MET A 1 -7.18 -16.64 1.73
C MET A 1 -7.06 -15.12 1.65
N ASN A 2 -8.03 -14.36 2.18
CA ASN A 2 -7.97 -12.90 2.23
C ASN A 2 -6.88 -12.45 3.21
N ARG A 3 -5.74 -11.97 2.71
CA ARG A 3 -4.68 -11.38 3.54
C ARG A 3 -4.79 -9.86 3.42
N THR A 4 -5.66 -9.27 4.22
CA THR A 4 -5.85 -7.82 4.27
C THR A 4 -4.93 -7.24 5.34
N LEU A 5 -4.02 -6.35 4.95
CA LEU A 5 -3.34 -5.47 5.91
C LEU A 5 -4.37 -4.42 6.33
N LYS A 6 -4.70 -4.31 7.61
CA LYS A 6 -5.65 -3.28 8.10
C LYS A 6 -4.90 -2.24 8.90
N ASN A 7 -5.23 -0.96 8.72
CA ASN A 7 -4.79 0.07 9.64
C ASN A 7 -5.55 -0.08 10.97
N PRO A 8 -4.91 -0.51 12.08
CA PRO A 8 -5.61 -0.82 13.32
C PRO A 8 -6.14 0.44 14.03
N SER A 9 -5.60 1.62 13.70
CA SER A 9 -6.05 2.89 14.27
C SER A 9 -7.28 3.46 13.53
N ALA A 10 -7.64 2.91 12.38
CA ALA A 10 -8.76 3.40 11.59
C ALA A 10 -10.08 2.78 12.10
N GLN A 11 -10.96 3.61 12.66
CA GLN A 11 -12.35 3.22 12.99
C GLN A 11 -13.22 3.29 11.74
N VAL A 12 -12.97 2.41 10.77
CA VAL A 12 -13.67 2.40 9.49
C VAL A 12 -14.21 1.01 9.14
N ARG A 13 -15.29 0.98 8.38
CA ARG A 13 -15.85 -0.23 7.75
C ARG A 13 -15.41 -0.29 6.29
N ILE A 14 -14.99 -1.47 5.83
CA ILE A 14 -14.71 -1.72 4.42
C ILE A 14 -16.04 -1.91 3.69
N MET A 15 -16.26 -1.12 2.63
CA MET A 15 -17.45 -1.16 1.79
C MET A 15 -17.21 -1.99 0.53
N ALA A 16 -16.03 -1.89 -0.06
CA ALA A 16 -15.63 -2.63 -1.24
C ALA A 16 -14.12 -2.88 -1.23
N SER A 17 -13.67 -3.85 -2.02
CA SER A 17 -12.26 -4.14 -2.25
C SER A 17 -12.04 -4.48 -3.71
N HIS A 18 -11.02 -3.88 -4.31
CA HIS A 18 -10.67 -4.04 -5.71
C HIS A 18 -9.18 -4.28 -5.83
N ASP A 19 -8.76 -5.08 -6.80
CA ASP A 19 -7.35 -5.13 -7.16
C ASP A 19 -6.90 -3.75 -7.65
N GLY A 20 -5.70 -3.34 -7.27
CA GLY A 20 -5.11 -2.12 -7.79
C GLY A 20 -4.56 -2.34 -9.21
N PRO A 21 -4.12 -1.26 -9.87
CA PRO A 21 -3.43 -1.39 -11.15
C PRO A 21 -2.09 -2.12 -10.97
N PRO A 22 -1.56 -2.74 -12.04
CA PRO A 22 -0.17 -3.18 -12.04
C PRO A 22 0.75 -1.96 -11.90
N LEU A 23 1.75 -2.04 -11.01
CA LEU A 23 2.67 -0.94 -10.74
C LEU A 23 4.11 -1.36 -11.04
N ALA A 24 4.83 -0.50 -11.77
CA ALA A 24 6.25 -0.65 -12.05
C ALA A 24 7.10 -0.13 -10.87
N VAL A 25 7.14 -0.94 -9.81
CA VAL A 25 8.15 -0.83 -8.76
C VAL A 25 9.32 -1.70 -9.22
N ALA A 26 10.57 -1.21 -9.17
CA ALA A 26 11.76 -2.00 -9.52
C ALA A 26 11.98 -3.09 -8.45
N ALA A 27 11.10 -4.08 -8.43
CA ALA A 27 10.89 -5.09 -7.40
C ALA A 27 10.22 -6.32 -8.02
N SER A 28 10.26 -7.44 -7.30
CA SER A 28 9.56 -8.67 -7.67
C SER A 28 8.26 -8.82 -6.87
N HIS A 29 7.35 -9.68 -7.35
CA HIS A 29 6.13 -10.08 -6.62
C HIS A 29 5.31 -8.89 -6.08
N THR A 30 4.83 -8.06 -7.00
CA THR A 30 4.01 -6.89 -6.64
C THR A 30 2.53 -7.25 -6.57
N THR A 31 1.87 -6.88 -5.48
CA THR A 31 0.41 -6.96 -5.32
C THR A 31 -0.12 -5.61 -4.87
N THR A 32 -1.24 -5.20 -5.47
CA THR A 32 -1.92 -3.95 -5.16
C THR A 32 -3.38 -4.21 -4.82
N LEU A 33 -3.91 -3.46 -3.85
CA LEU A 33 -5.30 -3.56 -3.42
C LEU A 33 -5.82 -2.16 -3.07
N GLU A 34 -7.03 -1.83 -3.50
CA GLU A 34 -7.78 -0.68 -3.05
C GLU A 34 -8.98 -1.13 -2.23
N GLN A 35 -9.22 -0.44 -1.12
CA GLN A 35 -10.42 -0.61 -0.32
C GLN A 35 -11.15 0.71 -0.19
N LEU A 36 -12.43 0.71 -0.51
CA LEU A 36 -13.32 1.81 -0.20
C LEU A 36 -13.83 1.63 1.23
N THR A 37 -13.78 2.68 2.02
CA THR A 37 -14.13 2.63 3.43
C THR A 37 -15.14 3.71 3.81
N THR A 38 -15.82 3.52 4.93
CA THR A 38 -16.67 4.54 5.56
C THR A 38 -16.43 4.57 7.06
N GLY A 39 -16.46 5.74 7.68
CA GLY A 39 -16.25 5.90 9.12
C GLY A 39 -16.89 7.18 9.65
N PRO A 40 -16.59 7.56 10.91
CA PRO A 40 -17.18 8.74 11.55
C PRO A 40 -16.94 10.06 10.80
N ALA A 41 -15.82 10.16 10.07
CA ALA A 41 -15.48 11.32 9.24
C ALA A 41 -16.02 11.22 7.79
N GLY A 42 -16.85 10.21 7.49
CA GLY A 42 -17.43 9.98 6.17
C GLY A 42 -16.68 8.95 5.32
N PRO A 43 -16.88 9.00 3.98
CA PRO A 43 -16.21 8.09 3.04
C PRO A 43 -14.69 8.26 3.05
N GLY A 44 -13.99 7.15 2.85
CA GLY A 44 -12.54 7.14 2.73
C GLY A 44 -12.07 6.02 1.82
N SER A 45 -10.75 5.89 1.74
CA SER A 45 -10.10 4.85 0.96
C SER A 45 -8.79 4.43 1.60
N ALA A 46 -8.40 3.19 1.33
CA ALA A 46 -7.08 2.67 1.64
C ALA A 46 -6.50 1.97 0.41
N ARG A 47 -5.25 2.30 0.07
CA ARG A 47 -4.49 1.63 -0.98
C ARG A 47 -3.33 0.90 -0.36
N TYR A 48 -3.11 -0.31 -0.82
CA TYR A 48 -2.07 -1.20 -0.35
C TYR A 48 -1.16 -1.57 -1.50
N LEU A 49 0.13 -1.56 -1.22
CA LEU A 49 1.18 -2.02 -2.12
C LEU A 49 2.08 -2.97 -1.33
N VAL A 50 2.17 -4.22 -1.79
CA VAL A 50 3.07 -5.23 -1.25
C VAL A 50 4.05 -5.60 -2.35
N TRP A 51 5.34 -5.65 -2.02
CA TRP A 51 6.39 -5.97 -2.98
C TRP A 51 7.58 -6.63 -2.29
N SER A 52 8.39 -7.33 -3.08
CA SER A 52 9.63 -7.95 -2.63
C SER A 52 10.83 -7.30 -3.30
N HIS A 53 11.79 -6.83 -2.51
CA HIS A 53 13.06 -6.26 -2.98
C HIS A 53 14.24 -6.97 -2.30
N GLY A 54 15.01 -7.73 -3.08
CA GLY A 54 16.00 -8.65 -2.53
C GLY A 54 15.37 -9.65 -1.55
N PRO A 55 15.95 -9.86 -0.34
CA PRO A 55 15.40 -10.76 0.67
C PRO A 55 14.24 -10.14 1.49
N ILE A 56 13.84 -8.90 1.22
CA ILE A 56 12.90 -8.15 2.05
C ILE A 56 11.52 -8.07 1.37
N VAL A 57 10.49 -8.49 2.09
CA VAL A 57 9.09 -8.23 1.75
C VAL A 57 8.65 -6.95 2.45
N SER A 58 8.16 -5.99 1.68
CA SER A 58 7.63 -4.72 2.18
C SER A 58 6.14 -4.62 1.93
N ALA A 59 5.42 -4.01 2.87
CA ALA A 59 4.01 -3.69 2.74
C ALA A 59 3.79 -2.21 3.11
N LEU A 60 3.11 -1.49 2.22
CA LEU A 60 2.73 -0.09 2.38
C LEU A 60 1.20 -0.01 2.41
N SER A 61 0.68 0.72 3.39
CA SER A 61 -0.73 1.08 3.49
C SER A 61 -0.82 2.60 3.51
N ALA A 62 -1.58 3.15 2.57
CA ALA A 62 -1.90 4.57 2.51
C ALA A 62 -3.41 4.75 2.63
N SER A 63 -3.85 5.47 3.65
CA SER A 63 -5.27 5.69 3.94
C SER A 63 -5.58 7.18 3.98
N ALA A 64 -6.76 7.56 3.48
CA ALA A 64 -7.24 8.93 3.51
C ALA A 64 -8.78 8.96 3.66
N PHE A 65 -9.27 10.04 4.28
CA PHE A 65 -10.69 10.42 4.17
C PHE A 65 -10.85 11.26 2.89
N GLY A 66 -11.92 11.03 2.13
CA GLY A 66 -12.10 11.67 0.82
C GLY A 66 -11.17 11.11 -0.25
N GLU A 67 -10.31 11.94 -0.83
CA GLU A 67 -9.48 11.59 -1.99
C GLU A 67 -8.40 10.55 -1.66
N PRO A 68 -8.33 9.42 -2.39
CA PRO A 68 -7.30 8.41 -2.21
C PRO A 68 -5.90 8.94 -2.53
N TRP A 69 -4.88 8.44 -1.82
CA TRP A 69 -3.49 8.64 -2.19
C TRP A 69 -3.21 8.17 -3.62
N PRO A 70 -2.63 8.98 -4.51
CA PRO A 70 -2.29 8.55 -5.86
C PRO A 70 -1.38 7.32 -5.85
N TRP A 71 -1.65 6.34 -6.74
CA TRP A 71 -0.80 5.16 -6.87
C TRP A 71 0.66 5.51 -7.17
N THR A 72 0.90 6.59 -7.91
CA THR A 72 2.24 7.13 -8.19
C THR A 72 2.98 7.51 -6.90
N SER A 73 2.31 8.11 -5.93
CA SER A 73 2.92 8.43 -4.63
C SER A 73 3.30 7.17 -3.85
N LEU A 74 2.49 6.10 -3.92
CA LEU A 74 2.85 4.81 -3.33
C LEU A 74 4.08 4.20 -4.01
N VAL A 75 4.18 4.28 -5.33
CA VAL A 75 5.36 3.84 -6.10
C VAL A 75 6.61 4.63 -5.69
N ASP A 76 6.51 5.94 -5.55
CA ASP A 76 7.66 6.77 -5.15
C ASP A 76 8.13 6.46 -3.72
N LEU A 77 7.21 6.19 -2.80
CA LEU A 77 7.55 5.72 -1.46
C LEU A 77 8.21 4.33 -1.50
N ALA A 78 7.69 3.40 -2.31
CA ALA A 78 8.28 2.08 -2.48
C ALA A 78 9.70 2.16 -3.06
N ARG A 79 9.94 3.04 -4.06
CA ARG A 79 11.28 3.28 -4.62
C ARG A 79 12.24 3.82 -3.57
N LYS A 80 11.82 4.82 -2.78
CA LYS A 80 12.63 5.35 -1.67
C LYS A 80 12.95 4.27 -0.63
N GLN A 81 12.00 3.37 -0.37
CA GLN A 81 12.22 2.25 0.53
C GLN A 81 13.24 1.24 -0.04
N ASN A 82 13.16 0.92 -1.34
CA ASN A 82 14.15 0.05 -1.99
C ASN A 82 15.56 0.64 -1.91
N GLN A 83 15.71 1.95 -2.19
CA GLN A 83 17.00 2.65 -2.06
C GLN A 83 17.57 2.55 -0.63
N ARG A 84 16.71 2.60 0.39
CA ARG A 84 17.13 2.42 1.79
C ARG A 84 17.54 0.99 2.08
N ILE A 85 16.82 0.01 1.55
CA ILE A 85 17.16 -1.41 1.69
C ILE A 85 18.52 -1.68 1.05
N ASP A 86 18.75 -1.19 -0.18
CA ASP A 86 20.02 -1.33 -0.88
C ASP A 86 21.17 -0.76 -0.04
N ALA A 87 21.01 0.46 0.48
CA ALA A 87 22.02 1.10 1.33
C ALA A 87 22.33 0.37 2.64
N VAL A 88 21.39 -0.45 3.15
CA VAL A 88 21.61 -1.30 4.32
C VAL A 88 22.28 -2.61 3.94
N LEU A 89 21.90 -3.22 2.82
CA LEU A 89 22.44 -4.52 2.37
C LEU A 89 23.84 -4.41 1.75
N THR A 90 24.24 -3.23 1.26
CA THR A 90 25.60 -2.99 0.74
C THR A 90 26.62 -2.63 1.81
N ARG A 91 26.22 -2.61 3.09
CA ARG A 91 27.13 -2.44 4.24
C ARG A 91 27.53 -3.79 4.80
#